data_AF-A0A2V5PXV6-F1
#
_entry.id   AF-A0A2V5PXV6-F1
#
_cell.length_a   1.000
_cell.length_b   1.000
_cell.length_c   1.000
_cell.angle_alpha   90.00
_cell.angle_beta   90.00
_cell.angle_gamma   90.00
#
_symmetry.space_group_name_H-M   'P 1'
#
loop_
_entity.id
_entity.type
_entity.pdbx_description
1 polymer ?
#
loop_
_entity_poly.entity_id
_entity_poly.type
_entity_poly.pdbx_seq_one_letter_code
_entity_poly.pdbx_strand_id
1 'polypeptide(L)' 'NKWYDNAKIQERMDAFHPLFEMAKRGLLKTKVERAYPLSEVKAAVTHAAQGKRGGKIIFEVE' A
#
# COMPACT_ATOMS: atom_id res chain seq x y z
N ASN A 1 -2.89 11.88 -8.91
CA ASN A 1 -3.42 11.54 -10.26
C ASN A 1 -4.69 12.37 -10.39
N LYS A 2 -4.77 13.29 -11.37
CA LYS A 2 -5.82 14.32 -11.43
C LYS A 2 -7.25 13.75 -11.42
N TRP A 3 -7.45 12.52 -11.91
CA TRP A 3 -8.76 11.85 -11.82
C TRP A 3 -9.10 11.46 -10.38
N TYR A 4 -8.16 10.84 -9.65
CA TYR A 4 -8.40 10.32 -8.31
C TYR A 4 -8.85 11.43 -7.35
N ASP A 5 -8.20 12.59 -7.42
CA ASP A 5 -8.44 13.72 -6.55
C ASP A 5 -9.88 14.28 -6.71
N ASN A 6 -10.48 14.12 -7.89
CA ASN A 6 -11.82 14.60 -8.24
C ASN A 6 -12.90 13.50 -8.27
N ALA A 7 -12.52 12.23 -8.30
CA ALA A 7 -13.44 11.10 -8.34
C ALA A 7 -14.27 11.01 -7.05
N LYS A 8 -15.57 10.74 -7.20
CA LYS A 8 -16.46 10.39 -6.08
C LYS A 8 -15.99 9.10 -5.43
N ILE A 9 -16.39 8.90 -4.17
CA ILE A 9 -16.06 7.68 -3.41
C ILE A 9 -16.49 6.42 -4.19
N GLN A 10 -17.69 6.43 -4.79
CA GLN A 10 -18.17 5.29 -5.56
C GLN A 10 -17.27 4.95 -6.75
N GLU A 11 -16.86 5.96 -7.53
CA GLU A 11 -15.99 5.75 -8.69
C GLU A 11 -14.61 5.21 -8.29
N ARG A 12 -14.09 5.62 -7.13
CA ARG A 12 -12.86 5.05 -6.56
C ARG A 12 -13.08 3.58 -6.17
N MET A 13 -14.19 3.27 -5.50
CA MET A 13 -14.51 1.90 -5.10
C MET A 13 -14.68 0.98 -6.31
N ASP A 14 -15.39 1.44 -7.35
CA ASP A 14 -15.59 0.68 -8.59
C ASP A 14 -14.25 0.40 -9.30
N ALA A 15 -13.34 1.38 -9.31
CA ALA A 15 -12.01 1.20 -9.86
C ALA A 15 -11.15 0.20 -9.07
N PHE A 16 -11.28 0.14 -7.74
CA PHE A 16 -10.53 -0.80 -6.90
C PHE A 16 -11.18 -2.17 -6.74
N HIS A 17 -12.49 -2.30 -7.00
CA HIS A 17 -13.24 -3.53 -6.78
C HIS A 17 -12.59 -4.76 -7.45
N PRO A 18 -12.15 -4.71 -8.72
CA PRO A 18 -11.49 -5.85 -9.35
C PRO A 18 -10.17 -6.23 -8.66
N LEU A 19 -9.42 -5.25 -8.15
CA LEU A 19 -8.17 -5.47 -7.41
C LEU A 19 -8.42 -6.19 -6.09
N PHE A 20 -9.49 -5.83 -5.38
CA PHE A 20 -9.89 -6.50 -4.15
C PHE A 20 -10.35 -7.94 -4.38
N GLU A 21 -11.13 -8.21 -5.44
CA GLU A 21 -11.54 -9.57 -5.79
C GLU A 21 -10.33 -10.45 -6.15
N MET A 22 -9.34 -9.90 -6.86
CA MET A 22 -8.08 -10.61 -7.11
C MET A 22 -7.29 -10.86 -5.82
N ALA A 23 -7.22 -9.90 -4.90
CA ALA A 23 -6.55 -10.06 -3.60
C ALA A 23 -7.24 -11.13 -2.74
N LYS A 24 -8.58 -11.12 -2.67
CA LYS A 24 -9.39 -12.11 -1.94
C LYS A 24 -9.17 -13.53 -2.45
N ARG A 25 -9.00 -13.70 -3.76
CA ARG A 25 -8.68 -14.98 -4.41
C ARG A 25 -7.21 -15.38 -4.29
N GLY A 26 -6.37 -14.55 -3.67
CA GLY A 26 -4.94 -14.79 -3.53
C GLY A 26 -4.14 -14.62 -4.83
N LEU A 27 -4.74 -14.05 -5.88
CA LEU A 27 -4.10 -13.80 -7.17
C LEU A 27 -3.24 -12.54 -7.15
N LEU A 28 -3.56 -11.59 -6.27
CA LEU A 28 -2.76 -10.40 -6.02
C LEU A 28 -2.17 -10.47 -4.62
N LYS A 29 -0.87 -10.79 -4.52
CA LYS A 29 -0.11 -10.80 -3.27
C LYS A 29 0.97 -9.72 -3.32
N THR A 30 1.07 -8.91 -2.28
CA THR A 30 2.17 -7.96 -2.14
C THR A 30 3.16 -8.47 -1.10
N LYS A 31 4.46 -8.39 -1.41
CA LYS A 31 5.51 -8.72 -0.45
C LYS A 31 5.63 -7.59 0.56
N VAL A 32 5.65 -7.92 1.84
CA VAL A 32 6.10 -7.01 2.90
C VAL A 32 7.58 -7.30 3.13
N GLU A 33 8.39 -6.26 3.04
CA GLU A 33 9.84 -6.38 3.27
C GLU A 33 10.17 -6.15 4.73
N ARG A 34 9.57 -5.10 5.32
CA ARG A 34 9.76 -4.76 6.72
C ARG A 34 8.54 -4.04 7.26
N ALA A 35 8.21 -4.35 8.51
CA ALA A 35 7.24 -3.64 9.30
C ALA A 35 7.99 -2.87 10.41
N TYR A 36 7.57 -1.64 10.68
CA TYR A 36 8.17 -0.75 11.68
C TYR A 36 7.10 -0.29 12.68
N PRO A 37 7.43 -0.14 13.97
CA PRO A 37 6.55 0.59 14.88
C PRO A 37 6.49 2.07 14.47
N LEU A 38 5.39 2.76 14.83
CA LEU A 38 5.23 4.19 14.54
C LEU A 38 6.34 5.06 15.16
N SER A 39 6.95 4.61 16.27
CA SER A 39 8.10 5.26 16.91
C SER A 39 9.32 5.36 15.99
N GLU A 40 9.42 4.50 14.97
CA GLU A 40 10.53 4.43 14.01
C GLU A 40 10.22 5.10 12.65
N VAL A 41 9.26 6.03 12.60
CA VAL A 41 8.81 6.67 11.35
C VAL A 41 9.94 7.18 10.45
N LYS A 42 10.99 7.78 11.02
CA LYS A 42 12.14 8.30 10.25
C LYS A 42 12.90 7.17 9.55
N ALA A 43 13.15 6.07 10.26
CA ALA A 43 13.83 4.90 9.70
C ALA A 43 12.98 4.23 8.62
N ALA A 44 11.68 4.06 8.87
CA ALA A 44 10.75 3.47 7.93
C ALA A 44 10.67 4.25 6.61
N VAL A 45 10.55 5.59 6.68
CA VAL A 45 10.51 6.46 5.49
C VAL A 45 11.85 6.46 4.75
N THR A 46 12.96 6.51 5.49
CA THR A 46 14.31 6.45 4.90
C THR A 46 14.50 5.15 4.13
N HIS A 47 14.07 4.03 4.69
CA HIS A 47 14.11 2.73 4.03
C HIS A 47 13.16 2.67 2.82
N ALA A 48 11.92 3.17 2.96
CA ALA A 48 10.95 3.19 1.87
C ALA A 48 11.40 4.01 0.64
N ALA A 49 12.23 5.03 0.86
CA ALA A 49 12.82 5.87 -0.18
C ALA A 49 13.98 5.19 -0.95
N GLN A 50 14.52 4.08 -0.44
CA GLN A 50 15.55 3.32 -1.13
C GLN A 50 14.96 2.64 -2.38
N GLY A 51 15.64 2.80 -3.52
CA GLY A 51 15.32 2.06 -4.73
C GLY A 51 15.60 0.56 -4.58
N LYS A 52 15.01 -0.26 -5.46
CA LYS A 52 15.22 -1.73 -5.55
C LYS A 52 14.81 -2.55 -4.31
N ARG A 53 14.01 -1.99 -3.40
CA ARG A 53 13.39 -2.74 -2.30
C ARG A 53 12.52 -3.91 -2.82
N GLY A 54 12.60 -5.05 -2.15
CA GLY A 54 11.93 -6.32 -2.49
C GLY A 54 10.47 -6.41 -2.06
N GLY A 55 9.97 -5.44 -1.29
CA GLY A 55 8.58 -5.39 -0.82
C GLY A 55 8.18 -4.03 -0.26
N LYS A 56 6.94 -3.92 0.20
CA LYS A 56 6.40 -2.72 0.88
C LYS A 56 7.02 -2.61 2.28
N ILE A 57 7.29 -1.37 2.67
CA ILE A 57 7.54 -1.00 4.06
C ILE A 57 6.19 -0.57 4.65
N ILE A 58 5.81 -1.15 5.78
CA ILE A 58 4.55 -0.86 6.46
C ILE A 58 4.80 -0.40 7.90
N PHE A 59 3.82 0.29 8.47
CA PHE A 59 3.76 0.51 9.90
C PHE A 59 2.92 -0.57 10.56
N GLU A 60 3.39 -1.10 11.69
CA GLU A 60 2.58 -1.90 12.60
C GLU A 60 1.75 -0.95 13.45
N VAL A 61 0.46 -1.26 13.54
CA VAL A 61 -0.46 -0.59 14.45
C VAL A 61 -0.73 -1.59 15.55
N GLU A 62 -0.20 -1.32 16.74
CA GLU A 62 -0.56 -2.07 17.96
C GLU A 62 -2.03 -1.85 18.33
#